data_AF-A0A1V5T6D9-F1
#
_entry.id   AF-A0A1V5T6D9-F1
#
_cell.length_a   1.000
_cell.length_b   1.000
_cell.length_c   1.000
_cell.angle_alpha   90.00
_cell.angle_beta   90.00
_cell.angle_gamma   90.00
#
_symmetry.space_group_name_H-M   'P 1'
#
loop_
_entity.id
_entity.type
_entity.pdbx_description
1 polymer ?
#
loop_
_entity_poly.entity_id
_entity_poly.type
_entity_poly.pdbx_seq_one_letter_code
_entity_poly.pdbx_strand_id
1 'polypeptide(L)'
;MDEKERLERQALAYFLRLYNRKFNTKYRLQHKRERPDFSVRNLYNGDILGVEISHIFHDKKEAMMMLGRDQSHIHGIISADDHVRVLERILRQKAEKYYGYEIDAPIILVLRDFNPIFDAKTIFDPRLHFRMPASEFKEVWYMTRTSPARKWDKLVRLK
;
A
#
# COMPACT_ATOMS: atom_id res chain seq x y z
N MET A 1 -17.38 12.99 -3.53
CA MET A 1 -16.09 12.40 -3.11
C MET A 1 -15.75 11.33 -4.14
N ASP A 2 -14.61 11.45 -4.80
CA ASP A 2 -14.17 10.49 -5.82
C ASP A 2 -13.92 9.11 -5.18
N GLU A 3 -14.26 8.04 -5.88
CA GLU A 3 -14.12 6.66 -5.41
C GLU A 3 -12.66 6.30 -5.12
N LYS A 4 -11.75 6.84 -5.93
CA LYS A 4 -10.31 6.71 -5.72
C LYS A 4 -9.89 7.28 -4.35
N GLU A 5 -10.36 8.48 -4.02
CA GLU A 5 -10.09 9.09 -2.71
C GLU A 5 -10.64 8.26 -1.55
N ARG A 6 -11.82 7.66 -1.72
CA ARG A 6 -12.41 6.78 -0.70
C ARG A 6 -11.52 5.58 -0.42
N LEU A 7 -10.96 4.96 -1.46
CA LEU A 7 -10.03 3.83 -1.31
C LEU A 7 -8.73 4.23 -0.61
N GLU A 8 -8.16 5.39 -0.98
CA GLU A 8 -6.93 5.92 -0.37
C GLU A 8 -7.12 6.24 1.12
N ARG A 9 -8.21 6.95 1.46
CA ARG A 9 -8.54 7.24 2.87
C ARG A 9 -8.78 5.97 3.68
N GLN A 10 -9.43 4.98 3.08
CA GLN A 10 -9.66 3.70 3.73
C GLN A 10 -8.33 2.94 3.96
N ALA A 11 -7.43 2.94 2.96
CA ALA A 11 -6.12 2.35 3.09
C ALA A 11 -5.32 3.02 4.23
N LEU A 12 -5.31 4.35 4.28
CA LEU A 12 -4.66 5.11 5.34
C LEU A 12 -5.24 4.77 6.72
N ALA A 13 -6.57 4.71 6.86
CA ALA A 13 -7.22 4.39 8.13
C ALA A 13 -6.81 3.00 8.65
N TYR A 14 -6.77 2.00 7.77
CA TYR A 14 -6.31 0.66 8.15
C TYR A 14 -4.82 0.65 8.50
N PHE A 15 -3.99 1.31 7.69
CA PHE A 15 -2.56 1.44 7.96
C PHE A 15 -2.30 2.07 9.33
N LEU A 16 -2.86 3.25 9.60
CA LEU A 16 -2.65 3.96 10.87
C LEU A 16 -3.11 3.12 12.07
N ARG A 17 -4.24 2.42 11.97
CA ARG A 17 -4.71 1.52 13.03
C ARG A 17 -3.68 0.42 13.32
N LEU A 18 -3.13 -0.22 12.29
CA LEU A 18 -2.17 -1.31 12.44
C LEU A 18 -0.80 -0.82 12.90
N TYR A 19 -0.31 0.28 12.32
CA TYR A 19 0.97 0.88 12.63
C TYR A 19 1.01 1.42 14.07
N ASN A 20 0.00 2.22 14.45
CA ASN A 20 -0.10 2.77 15.80
C ASN A 20 -0.13 1.66 16.87
N ARG A 21 -0.89 0.59 16.62
CA ARG A 21 -0.94 -0.56 17.52
C ARG A 21 0.42 -1.28 17.60
N LYS A 22 1.08 -1.50 16.46
CA LYS A 22 2.35 -2.24 16.39
C LYS A 22 3.51 -1.50 17.06
N PHE A 23 3.56 -0.18 16.91
CA PHE A 23 4.68 0.65 17.36
C PHE A 23 4.35 1.53 18.57
N ASN A 24 3.16 1.36 19.16
CA ASN A 24 2.66 2.19 20.25
C ASN A 24 2.74 3.71 19.96
N THR A 25 2.41 4.10 18.73
CA THR A 25 2.39 5.51 18.28
C THR A 25 0.96 6.04 18.17
N LYS A 26 0.80 7.35 17.91
CA LYS A 26 -0.51 7.98 17.77
C LYS A 26 -0.56 8.89 16.54
N TYR A 27 -0.15 8.37 15.39
CA TYR A 27 -0.29 9.08 14.12
C TYR A 27 -1.77 9.27 13.76
N ARG A 28 -2.12 10.49 13.36
CA ARG A 28 -3.42 10.85 12.79
C ARG A 28 -3.25 11.65 11.52
N LEU A 29 -4.23 11.56 10.63
CA LEU A 29 -4.30 12.39 9.42
C LEU A 29 -4.25 13.87 9.82
N GLN A 30 -3.29 14.60 9.25
CA GLN A 30 -3.18 16.04 9.38
C GLN A 30 -3.84 16.71 8.16
N HIS A 31 -3.37 16.39 6.95
CA HIS A 31 -3.89 16.94 5.70
C HIS A 31 -3.85 15.92 4.57
N LYS A 32 -4.82 15.98 3.64
CA LYS A 32 -4.70 15.37 2.31
C LYS A 32 -3.83 16.28 1.45
N ARG A 33 -3.01 15.69 0.59
CA ARG A 33 -2.11 16.40 -0.33
C ARG A 33 -2.15 15.71 -1.69
N GLU A 34 -1.58 16.34 -2.71
CA GLU A 34 -1.44 15.68 -4.01
C GLU A 34 -0.23 14.75 -4.05
N ARG A 35 0.86 15.15 -3.37
CA ARG A 35 2.17 14.49 -3.38
C ARG A 35 2.90 14.74 -2.05
N PRO A 36 3.06 13.74 -1.17
CA PRO A 36 2.41 12.41 -1.19
C PRO A 36 0.91 12.53 -0.92
N ASP A 37 0.13 11.44 -1.04
CA ASP A 37 -1.34 11.49 -0.87
C ASP A 37 -1.78 12.09 0.49
N PHE A 38 -1.02 11.87 1.56
CA PHE A 38 -1.35 12.34 2.91
C PHE A 38 -0.15 12.84 3.70
N SER A 39 -0.40 13.77 4.61
CA SER A 39 0.48 14.09 5.74
C SER A 39 -0.18 13.63 7.03
N VAL A 40 0.56 12.90 7.86
CA VAL A 40 0.10 12.43 9.18
C VAL A 40 1.01 12.99 10.26
N ARG A 41 0.45 13.29 11.43
CA ARG A 41 1.18 13.80 12.60
C ARG A 41 1.04 12.84 13.77
N ASN A 42 2.15 12.52 14.43
CA ASN A 42 2.16 11.78 15.69
C ASN A 42 1.79 12.71 16.84
N LEU A 43 0.72 12.37 17.57
CA LEU A 43 0.23 13.20 18.66
C LEU A 43 1.07 13.11 19.95
N TYR A 44 2.02 12.17 20.04
CA TYR A 44 2.89 12.05 21.21
C TYR A 44 4.13 12.93 21.13
N ASN A 45 4.74 13.06 19.95
CA ASN A 45 6.02 13.77 19.77
C ASN A 45 5.98 14.88 18.70
N GLY A 46 4.87 15.02 17.96
CA GLY A 46 4.71 16.03 16.93
C GLY A 46 5.28 15.66 15.55
N ASP A 47 5.92 14.50 15.40
CA ASP A 47 6.55 14.07 14.15
C ASP A 47 5.55 14.05 12.98
N ILE A 48 6.00 14.51 11.82
CA ILE A 48 5.23 14.48 10.58
C ILE A 48 5.78 13.37 9.67
N LEU A 49 4.88 12.63 9.03
CA LEU A 49 5.21 11.70 7.95
C LEU A 49 4.35 11.97 6.73
N GLY A 50 5.00 11.97 5.57
CA GLY A 50 4.32 11.81 4.29
C GLY A 50 3.89 10.36 4.09
N VAL A 51 2.68 10.12 3.63
CA VAL A 51 2.16 8.77 3.34
C VAL A 51 1.67 8.73 1.90
N GLU A 52 2.36 7.97 1.07
CA GLU A 52 1.91 7.62 -0.27
C GLU A 52 1.14 6.29 -0.21
N ILE A 53 -0.04 6.25 -0.80
CA ILE A 53 -0.83 5.03 -0.95
C ILE A 53 -0.67 4.50 -2.37
N SER A 54 -0.57 3.19 -2.51
CA SER A 54 -0.62 2.54 -3.82
C SER A 54 -1.39 1.24 -3.72
N HIS A 55 -2.31 1.04 -4.66
CA HIS A 55 -3.11 -0.16 -4.74
C HIS A 55 -2.50 -1.10 -5.77
N ILE A 56 -2.40 -2.38 -5.44
CA ILE A 56 -1.88 -3.39 -6.34
C ILE A 56 -3.04 -3.97 -7.13
N PHE A 57 -2.97 -3.79 -8.44
CA PHE A 57 -3.85 -4.39 -9.43
C PHE A 57 -2.97 -5.01 -10.52
N HIS A 58 -3.32 -6.23 -10.94
CA HIS A 58 -2.61 -7.00 -11.95
C HIS A 58 -2.93 -6.47 -13.34
N ASP A 59 -4.19 -6.09 -13.58
CA ASP A 59 -4.63 -5.46 -14.82
C ASP A 59 -5.72 -4.40 -14.61
N LYS A 60 -6.13 -3.79 -15.72
CA LYS A 60 -7.20 -2.78 -15.74
C LYS A 60 -8.54 -3.38 -15.33
N LYS A 61 -8.80 -4.66 -15.65
CA LYS A 61 -10.06 -5.33 -15.35
C LYS A 61 -10.23 -5.51 -13.84
N GLU A 62 -9.22 -6.02 -13.15
CA GLU A 62 -9.19 -6.15 -11.69
C GLU A 62 -9.33 -4.78 -11.03
N ALA A 63 -8.64 -3.75 -11.54
CA ALA A 63 -8.81 -2.39 -11.04
C ALA A 63 -10.27 -1.91 -11.16
N MET A 64 -10.91 -2.12 -12.32
CA MET A 64 -12.32 -1.75 -12.53
C MET A 64 -13.26 -2.55 -11.63
N MET A 65 -13.04 -3.86 -11.46
CA MET A 65 -13.81 -4.72 -10.56
C MET A 65 -13.70 -4.26 -9.11
N MET A 66 -12.49 -3.97 -8.63
CA MET A 66 -12.25 -3.50 -7.25
C MET A 66 -12.77 -2.07 -7.02
N LEU A 67 -12.84 -1.26 -8.07
CA LEU A 67 -13.48 0.05 -8.07
C LEU A 67 -14.99 -0.04 -8.33
N GLY A 68 -15.63 -1.22 -8.34
CA GLY A 68 -17.08 -1.35 -8.55
C GLY A 68 -17.58 -0.86 -9.92
N ARG A 69 -16.67 -0.68 -10.89
CA ARG A 69 -16.95 -0.25 -12.27
C ARG A 69 -17.18 -1.43 -13.22
N ASP A 70 -16.91 -2.65 -12.76
CA ASP A 70 -17.16 -3.90 -13.47
C ASP A 70 -17.77 -4.91 -12.47
N GLN A 71 -18.90 -5.51 -12.81
CA GLN A 71 -19.62 -6.47 -11.97
C GLN A 71 -19.17 -7.92 -12.16
N SER A 72 -18.24 -8.17 -13.09
CA SER A 72 -17.68 -9.50 -13.27
C SER A 72 -17.02 -9.98 -11.98
N HIS A 73 -17.11 -11.29 -11.71
CA HIS A 73 -16.58 -11.91 -10.50
C HIS A 73 -15.25 -12.63 -10.71
N ILE A 74 -14.79 -12.71 -11.95
CA ILE A 74 -13.62 -13.49 -12.35
C ILE A 74 -12.66 -12.60 -13.15
N HIS A 75 -11.51 -12.32 -12.53
CA HIS A 75 -10.28 -11.94 -13.22
C HIS A 75 -9.43 -13.22 -13.40
N GLY A 76 -8.62 -13.29 -14.45
CA GLY A 76 -7.96 -14.52 -14.90
C GLY A 76 -7.05 -15.19 -13.84
N ILE A 77 -6.45 -16.32 -14.20
CA ILE A 77 -5.50 -17.01 -13.32
C ILE A 77 -4.23 -16.15 -13.24
N ILE A 78 -3.89 -15.70 -12.03
CA ILE A 78 -2.63 -15.00 -11.73
C ILE A 78 -1.70 -16.00 -11.04
N SER A 79 -0.48 -16.15 -11.52
CA SER A 79 0.55 -16.93 -10.82
C SER A 79 1.24 -16.12 -9.73
N ALA A 80 1.89 -16.79 -8.78
CA ALA A 80 2.67 -16.12 -7.75
C ALA A 80 3.83 -15.28 -8.35
N ASP A 81 4.48 -15.77 -9.40
CA ASP A 81 5.50 -15.04 -10.16
C ASP A 81 4.93 -13.77 -10.82
N ASP A 82 3.75 -13.85 -11.42
CA ASP A 82 3.11 -12.67 -12.02
C ASP A 82 2.83 -11.60 -10.96
N HIS A 83 2.33 -12.02 -9.80
CA HIS A 83 2.06 -11.13 -8.68
C HIS A 83 3.32 -10.41 -8.20
N VAL A 84 4.43 -11.14 -8.04
CA VAL A 84 5.72 -10.56 -7.66
C VAL A 84 6.24 -9.58 -8.72
N ARG A 85 6.14 -9.92 -10.01
CA ARG A 85 6.53 -9.02 -11.11
C ARG A 85 5.71 -7.73 -11.13
N VAL A 86 4.40 -7.82 -10.89
CA VAL A 86 3.51 -6.65 -10.78
C VAL A 86 3.93 -5.76 -9.62
N LEU A 87 4.19 -6.35 -8.45
CA LEU A 87 4.66 -5.64 -7.27
C LEU A 87 5.98 -4.90 -7.53
N GLU A 88 6.99 -5.59 -8.09
CA GLU A 88 8.29 -4.98 -8.42
C GLU A 88 8.17 -3.83 -9.44
N ARG A 89 7.28 -3.96 -10.41
CA ARG A 89 6.98 -2.89 -11.37
C ARG A 89 6.39 -1.66 -10.68
N ILE A 90 5.40 -1.85 -9.80
CA ILE A 90 4.78 -0.75 -9.04
C ILE A 90 5.81 -0.05 -8.15
N LEU A 91 6.64 -0.83 -7.45
CA LEU A 91 7.69 -0.31 -6.58
C LEU A 91 8.71 0.54 -7.36
N ARG A 92 9.17 0.09 -8.53
CA ARG A 92 10.07 0.86 -9.40
C ARG A 92 9.45 2.19 -9.83
N GLN A 93 8.21 2.16 -10.32
CA GLN A 93 7.50 3.38 -10.73
C GLN A 93 7.30 4.36 -9.58
N LYS A 94 7.10 3.86 -8.35
CA LYS A 94 6.94 4.71 -7.16
C LYS A 94 8.27 5.27 -6.68
N ALA A 95 9.35 4.50 -6.78
CA ALA A 95 10.70 4.99 -6.50
C ALA A 95 11.09 6.14 -7.43
N GLU A 96 10.81 6.03 -8.73
CA GLU A 96 11.06 7.10 -9.71
C GLU A 96 10.25 8.37 -9.41
N LYS A 97 8.99 8.21 -8.99
CA LYS A 97 8.11 9.34 -8.64
C LYS A 97 8.50 10.05 -7.35
N TYR A 98 9.37 9.45 -6.54
CA TYR A 98 9.76 10.00 -5.24
C TYR A 98 10.30 11.43 -5.34
N TYR A 99 11.12 11.70 -6.35
CA TYR A 99 11.75 13.01 -6.53
C TYR A 99 10.78 14.14 -6.83
N GLY A 100 9.51 13.84 -7.13
CA GLY A 100 8.45 14.83 -7.34
C GLY A 100 7.62 15.13 -6.09
N TYR A 101 7.98 14.63 -4.90
CA TYR A 101 7.28 14.94 -3.65
C TYR A 101 7.78 16.23 -3.02
N GLU A 102 6.85 17.14 -2.73
CA GLU A 102 7.16 18.47 -2.18
C GLU A 102 6.83 18.53 -0.69
N ILE A 103 7.50 17.72 0.13
CA ILE A 103 7.32 17.72 1.59
C ILE A 103 8.66 17.66 2.32
N ASP A 104 8.84 18.54 3.29
CA ASP A 104 9.96 18.51 4.23
C ASP A 104 9.66 17.57 5.40
N ALA A 105 9.44 16.29 5.08
CA ALA A 105 9.24 15.22 6.06
C ALA A 105 9.56 13.87 5.41
N PRO A 106 9.97 12.84 6.18
CA PRO A 106 10.16 11.51 5.64
C PRO A 106 8.85 10.96 5.04
N ILE A 107 8.96 10.29 3.90
CA ILE A 107 7.83 9.70 3.19
C ILE A 107 7.88 8.18 3.32
N ILE A 108 6.74 7.58 3.65
CA ILE A 108 6.55 6.14 3.62
C ILE A 108 5.62 5.76 2.47
N LEU A 109 5.84 4.57 1.90
CA LEU A 109 4.96 3.99 0.89
C LEU A 109 4.12 2.87 1.51
N VAL A 110 2.80 2.94 1.31
CA VAL A 110 1.86 1.89 1.73
C VAL A 110 1.26 1.24 0.49
N LEU A 111 1.68 0.01 0.24
CA LEU A 111 1.13 -0.87 -0.77
C LEU A 111 -0.05 -1.64 -0.18
N ARG A 112 -1.21 -1.52 -0.80
CA ARG A 112 -2.41 -2.25 -0.42
C ARG A 112 -2.74 -3.27 -1.50
N ASP A 113 -2.66 -4.54 -1.14
CA ASP A 113 -2.95 -5.65 -2.03
C ASP A 113 -4.38 -6.15 -1.83
N PHE A 114 -5.16 -6.13 -2.91
CA PHE A 114 -6.53 -6.63 -2.93
C PHE A 114 -6.64 -8.10 -3.31
N ASN A 115 -5.53 -8.74 -3.72
CA ASN A 115 -5.54 -10.15 -4.08
C ASN A 115 -5.98 -11.01 -2.88
N PRO A 116 -7.01 -11.88 -3.04
CA PRO A 116 -7.49 -12.72 -1.94
C PRO A 116 -6.70 -14.01 -1.76
N ILE A 117 -5.83 -14.38 -2.71
CA ILE A 117 -5.06 -15.62 -2.76
C ILE A 117 -3.65 -15.39 -2.22
N PHE A 118 -2.99 -14.33 -2.70
CA PHE A 118 -1.62 -14.02 -2.29
C PHE A 118 -1.62 -13.15 -1.05
N ASP A 119 -0.76 -13.50 -0.11
CA ASP A 119 -0.53 -12.72 1.10
C ASP A 119 0.98 -12.43 1.22
N ALA A 120 1.38 -11.81 2.32
CA ALA A 120 2.80 -11.54 2.53
C ALA A 120 3.69 -12.80 2.45
N LYS A 121 3.20 -14.01 2.78
CA LYS A 121 4.01 -15.24 2.69
C LYS A 121 4.42 -15.53 1.25
N THR A 122 3.57 -15.21 0.28
CA THR A 122 3.90 -15.34 -1.14
C THR A 122 5.13 -14.50 -1.47
N ILE A 123 5.14 -13.22 -1.11
CA ILE A 123 6.26 -12.30 -1.44
C ILE A 123 7.57 -12.74 -0.81
N PHE A 124 7.52 -13.30 0.39
CA PHE A 124 8.69 -13.79 1.10
C PHE A 124 9.07 -15.23 0.75
N ASP A 125 8.40 -15.88 -0.22
CA ASP A 125 8.83 -17.18 -0.73
C ASP A 125 10.16 -17.01 -1.49
N PRO A 126 11.27 -17.62 -1.02
CA PRO A 126 12.57 -17.48 -1.66
C PRO A 126 12.59 -17.89 -3.13
N ARG A 127 11.68 -18.79 -3.55
CA ARG A 127 11.59 -19.31 -4.93
C ARG A 127 11.13 -18.25 -5.93
N LEU A 128 10.40 -17.23 -5.45
CA LEU A 128 9.91 -16.15 -6.30
C LEU A 128 10.94 -15.03 -6.50
N HIS A 129 12.08 -15.09 -5.80
CA HIS A 129 13.20 -14.17 -5.95
C HIS A 129 12.84 -12.67 -5.90
N PHE A 130 11.83 -12.28 -5.10
CA PHE A 130 11.42 -10.89 -4.95
C PHE A 130 12.60 -9.99 -4.55
N ARG A 131 12.79 -8.87 -5.27
CA ARG A 131 13.79 -7.86 -4.95
C ARG A 131 13.14 -6.50 -4.72
N MET A 132 13.34 -5.95 -3.52
CA MET A 132 12.98 -4.56 -3.24
C MET A 132 13.87 -3.62 -4.06
N PRO A 133 13.32 -2.80 -4.98
CA PRO A 133 14.13 -1.80 -5.67
C PRO A 133 14.60 -0.71 -4.71
N ALA A 134 15.76 -0.12 -5.02
CA ALA A 134 16.24 1.06 -4.32
C ALA A 134 15.20 2.19 -4.42
N SER A 135 15.00 2.89 -3.31
CA SER A 135 14.07 4.02 -3.22
C SER A 135 14.45 4.90 -2.04
N GLU A 136 14.02 6.16 -2.06
CA GLU A 136 14.23 7.12 -0.98
C GLU A 136 13.13 7.06 0.10
N PHE A 137 12.07 6.26 -0.08
CA PHE A 137 11.06 6.05 0.95
C PHE A 137 11.70 5.56 2.25
N LYS A 138 11.36 6.19 3.38
CA LYS A 138 11.86 5.80 4.70
C LYS A 138 11.48 4.36 5.03
N GLU A 139 10.24 3.99 4.73
CA GLU A 139 9.69 2.64 4.94
C GLU A 139 8.75 2.28 3.79
N VAL A 140 8.72 0.99 3.46
CA VAL A 140 7.76 0.44 2.49
C VAL A 140 6.95 -0.65 3.17
N TRP A 141 5.64 -0.45 3.19
CA TRP A 141 4.69 -1.30 3.90
C TRP A 141 3.78 -2.05 2.96
N TYR A 142 3.65 -3.35 3.18
CA TYR A 142 2.74 -4.23 2.47
C TYR A 142 1.54 -4.58 3.35
N MET A 143 0.36 -4.16 2.93
CA MET A 143 -0.89 -4.38 3.64
C MET A 143 -1.78 -5.37 2.88
N THR A 144 -2.13 -6.47 3.54
CA THR A 144 -2.95 -7.54 2.97
C THR A 144 -4.14 -7.86 3.87
N ARG A 145 -5.08 -8.62 3.30
CA ARG A 145 -6.18 -9.20 4.05
C ARG A 145 -5.83 -10.60 4.52
N THR A 146 -6.24 -10.96 5.72
CA THR A 146 -6.21 -12.37 6.13
C THR A 146 -7.45 -13.09 5.59
N SER A 147 -7.22 -14.16 4.82
CA SER A 147 -8.26 -15.11 4.42
C SER A 147 -8.51 -16.13 5.55
N PRO A 148 -9.76 -16.51 5.87
CA PRO A 148 -11.03 -16.17 5.21
C PRO A 148 -11.72 -14.91 5.77
N ALA A 149 -11.22 -14.35 6.88
CA ALA A 149 -11.88 -13.28 7.62
C ALA A 149 -12.05 -11.97 6.83
N ARG A 150 -11.35 -11.81 5.69
CA ARG A 150 -11.50 -10.67 4.77
C ARG A 150 -11.18 -9.31 5.46
N LYS A 151 -10.50 -9.35 6.60
CA LYS A 151 -10.10 -8.18 7.40
C LYS A 151 -8.73 -7.67 6.95
N TRP A 152 -8.59 -6.35 6.88
CA TRP A 152 -7.30 -5.67 6.68
C TRP A 152 -6.56 -5.59 8.02
N ASP A 153 -5.80 -6.64 8.32
CA ASP A 153 -5.18 -6.84 9.62
C ASP A 153 -3.69 -7.21 9.58
N LYS A 154 -3.16 -7.51 8.39
CA LYS A 154 -1.75 -7.87 8.20
C LYS A 154 -0.98 -6.73 7.56
N LEU A 155 0.06 -6.28 8.25
CA LEU A 155 0.97 -5.21 7.84
C LEU A 155 2.41 -5.70 7.97
N VAL A 156 3.09 -5.84 6.84
CA VAL A 156 4.47 -6.34 6.78
C VAL A 156 5.39 -5.28 6.20
N ARG A 157 6.58 -5.15 6.78
CA ARG A 157 7.60 -4.21 6.32
C ARG A 157 8.41 -4.88 5.22
N LEU A 158 8.55 -4.21 4.07
CA LEU A 158 9.40 -4.65 2.97
C LEU A 158 10.74 -3.89 2.94
N LYS A 159 10.76 -2.66 3.46
CA LYS A 159 11.93 -1.79 3.68
C LYS A 159 11.73 -0.99 4.96
#